data_AF-A0A9P7K5H1-F1
#
_entry.id   AF-A0A9P7K5H1-F1
#
_cell.length_a   1.000
_cell.length_b   1.000
_cell.length_c   1.000
_cell.angle_alpha   90.00
_cell.angle_beta   90.00
_cell.angle_gamma   90.00
#
_symmetry.space_group_name_H-M   'P 1'
#
loop_
_entity.id
_entity.type
_entity.pdbx_description
1 polymer ?
#
loop_
_entity_poly.entity_id
_entity_poly.type
_entity_poly.pdbx_seq_one_letter_code
_entity_poly.pdbx_strand_id
1 'polypeptide(L)'
;MAHNRFYALDPLSSLTSISSRASVETYESLKGEISRVEQSQIHLQELVDAAENIIKEKFTPDPNSTYTYKKGSETISVRLNAVMSAMLACVEECGGKSGKRYVASAILACSGKGDNGDVVEALAALGTTWLTHLLFVFKLSRSHKTQSNEEPDESATPTRASYFGEGVAHRNSFQKDVMVRDGCACVLTGFQDPSHPALDENVPDFHLEATHMLYRAIAKFDDDPASDSVGCLSVQILNLTGRTLLYIQFKSAATTFEILVNFTRIPVQTLEELKSHLDDASNGMMLQGDARDGFGS
;
A
#
# COMPACT_ATOMS: atom_id res chain seq x y z
N MET A 1 6.06 46.10 9.80
CA MET A 1 6.06 44.95 10.74
C MET A 1 5.84 43.70 9.90
N ALA A 2 6.88 42.91 9.69
CA ALA A 2 6.82 41.69 8.90
C ALA A 2 6.22 40.56 9.76
N HIS A 3 5.06 40.03 9.35
CA HIS A 3 4.52 38.82 9.95
C HIS A 3 5.30 37.62 9.43
N ASN A 4 6.23 37.11 10.24
CA ASN A 4 6.77 35.77 10.09
C ASN A 4 5.63 34.76 10.29
N ARG A 5 5.01 34.33 9.20
CA ARG A 5 4.15 33.16 9.18
C ARG A 5 5.05 31.93 9.27
N PHE A 6 5.13 31.35 10.46
CA PHE A 6 5.60 29.97 10.61
C PHE A 6 4.58 29.08 9.90
N TYR A 7 4.95 28.55 8.73
CA TYR A 7 4.24 27.46 8.10
C TYR A 7 4.35 26.26 9.04
N ALA A 8 3.24 25.87 9.67
CA ALA A 8 3.17 24.60 10.38
C ALA A 8 3.38 23.49 9.33
N LEU A 9 4.53 22.81 9.41
CA LEU A 9 4.81 21.64 8.59
C LEU A 9 3.68 20.62 8.79
N ASP A 10 3.14 20.14 7.67
CA ASP A 10 2.10 19.11 7.64
C ASP A 10 2.57 17.89 8.46
N PRO A 11 1.80 17.42 9.46
CA PRO A 11 2.14 16.22 10.24
C PRO A 11 2.46 14.99 9.38
N LEU A 12 1.94 14.93 8.15
CA LEU A 12 2.26 13.86 7.20
C LEU A 12 3.68 13.93 6.64
N SER A 13 4.28 15.13 6.50
CA SER A 13 5.67 15.26 6.06
C SER A 13 6.65 14.58 7.03
N SER A 14 6.29 14.50 8.31
CA SER A 14 7.11 13.85 9.35
C SER A 14 7.06 12.32 9.31
N LEU A 15 6.02 11.72 8.76
CA LEU A 15 5.84 10.25 8.70
C LEU A 15 6.66 9.62 7.56
N THR A 16 6.86 10.37 6.48
CA THR A 16 7.68 9.97 5.32
C THR A 16 9.10 10.52 5.39
N SER A 17 9.41 11.43 6.33
CA SER A 17 10.70 12.11 6.43
C SER A 17 11.80 11.26 7.06
N ILE A 18 12.86 11.04 6.26
CA ILE A 18 14.21 10.53 6.57
C ILE A 18 14.27 9.06 7.04
N SER A 19 13.47 8.63 8.01
CA SER A 19 13.48 7.24 8.51
C SER A 19 12.99 6.24 7.46
N SER A 20 12.08 6.66 6.56
CA SER A 20 11.60 5.84 5.45
C SER A 20 12.71 5.57 4.42
N ARG A 21 13.53 6.58 4.12
CA ARG A 21 14.54 6.49 3.06
C ARG A 21 15.66 5.51 3.41
N ALA A 22 16.23 5.61 4.61
CA ALA A 22 17.26 4.67 5.06
C ALA A 22 16.74 3.23 5.14
N SER A 23 15.48 3.08 5.57
CA SER A 23 14.80 1.78 5.60
C SER A 23 14.62 1.19 4.20
N VAL A 24 14.19 2.01 3.23
CA VAL A 24 14.07 1.62 1.82
C VAL A 24 15.43 1.28 1.24
N GLU A 25 16.47 2.09 1.47
CA GLU A 25 17.83 1.79 0.98
C GLU A 25 18.37 0.47 1.54
N THR A 26 18.05 0.16 2.79
CA THR A 26 18.39 -1.14 3.40
C THR A 26 17.58 -2.27 2.78
N TYR A 27 16.26 -2.10 2.58
CA TYR A 27 15.42 -3.07 1.87
C TYR A 27 15.94 -3.34 0.44
N GLU A 28 16.29 -2.31 -0.31
CA GLU A 28 16.92 -2.42 -1.64
C GLU A 28 18.20 -3.26 -1.59
N SER A 29 19.04 -3.03 -0.57
CA SER A 29 20.27 -3.83 -0.39
C SER A 29 20.02 -5.30 -0.06
N LEU A 30 18.83 -5.63 0.48
CA LEU A 30 18.46 -7.01 0.81
C LEU A 30 17.96 -7.80 -0.40
N LYS A 31 17.47 -7.17 -1.47
CA LYS A 31 16.77 -7.86 -2.58
C LYS A 31 17.54 -9.05 -3.17
N GLY A 32 18.85 -8.91 -3.35
CA GLY A 32 19.69 -10.00 -3.85
C GLY A 32 19.71 -11.20 -2.90
N GLU A 33 19.76 -10.93 -1.59
CA GLU A 33 19.73 -11.95 -0.55
C GLU A 33 18.33 -12.57 -0.40
N ILE A 34 17.27 -11.75 -0.47
CA ILE A 34 15.88 -12.25 -0.49
C ILE A 34 15.70 -13.24 -1.64
N SER A 35 16.13 -12.85 -2.85
CA SER A 35 16.03 -13.70 -4.04
C SER A 35 16.83 -15.00 -3.88
N ARG A 36 18.02 -14.92 -3.27
CA ARG A 36 18.87 -16.09 -2.98
C ARG A 36 18.18 -17.07 -2.04
N VAL A 37 17.61 -16.57 -0.94
CA VAL A 37 16.91 -17.40 0.06
C VAL A 37 15.61 -17.96 -0.52
N GLU A 38 14.87 -17.16 -1.28
CA GLU A 38 13.61 -17.57 -1.91
C GLU A 38 13.83 -18.72 -2.89
N GLN A 39 14.87 -18.63 -3.73
CA GLN A 39 15.23 -19.66 -4.71
C GLN A 39 15.95 -20.88 -4.10
N SER A 40 16.24 -20.85 -2.79
CA SER A 40 16.87 -21.98 -2.12
C SER A 40 15.95 -23.21 -2.09
N GLN A 41 16.57 -24.39 -2.02
CA GLN A 41 15.87 -25.67 -1.90
C GLN A 41 15.39 -25.96 -0.47
N ILE A 42 15.50 -24.99 0.45
CA ILE A 42 15.03 -25.12 1.83
C ILE A 42 13.52 -25.32 1.81
N HIS A 43 13.01 -26.23 2.63
CA HIS A 43 11.57 -26.49 2.70
C HIS A 43 10.81 -25.26 3.23
N LEU A 44 9.60 -25.01 2.73
CA LEU A 44 8.84 -23.80 3.09
C LEU A 44 8.63 -23.69 4.61
N GLN A 45 8.29 -24.79 5.27
CA GLN A 45 8.08 -24.77 6.72
C GLN A 45 9.36 -24.44 7.49
N GLU A 46 10.52 -24.94 7.04
CA GLU A 46 11.81 -24.62 7.66
C GLU A 46 12.16 -23.13 7.53
N LEU A 47 11.85 -22.51 6.39
CA LEU A 47 12.01 -21.06 6.22
C LEU A 47 11.09 -20.27 7.17
N VAL A 48 9.84 -20.70 7.32
CA VAL A 48 8.86 -20.06 8.21
C VAL A 48 9.30 -20.18 9.66
N ASP A 49 9.67 -21.37 10.12
CA ASP A 49 10.12 -21.63 11.49
C ASP A 49 11.38 -20.80 11.81
N ALA A 50 12.32 -20.73 10.87
CA ALA A 50 13.52 -19.91 11.01
C ALA A 50 13.17 -18.41 11.10
N ALA A 51 12.21 -17.93 10.31
CA ALA A 51 11.79 -16.53 10.32
C ALA A 51 11.12 -16.16 11.65
N GLU A 52 10.24 -17.03 12.15
CA GLU A 52 9.60 -16.87 13.46
C GLU A 52 10.62 -16.86 14.60
N ASN A 53 11.61 -17.76 14.55
CA ASN A 53 12.69 -17.80 15.54
C ASN A 53 13.52 -16.50 15.52
N ILE A 54 13.88 -15.98 14.34
CA ILE A 54 14.60 -14.70 14.23
C ILE A 54 13.78 -13.55 14.84
N ILE A 55 12.49 -13.46 14.51
CA ILE A 55 11.61 -12.43 15.07
C ILE A 55 11.54 -12.55 16.60
N LYS A 56 11.37 -13.77 17.13
CA LYS A 56 11.18 -14.02 18.56
C LYS A 56 12.46 -13.80 19.36
N GLU A 57 13.59 -14.33 18.90
CA GLU A 57 14.83 -14.39 19.66
C GLU A 57 15.72 -13.17 19.46
N LYS A 58 15.72 -12.57 18.27
CA LYS A 58 16.60 -11.45 17.94
C LYS A 58 15.87 -10.11 17.97
N PHE A 59 14.69 -10.04 17.37
CA PHE A 59 14.04 -8.74 17.15
C PHE A 59 13.12 -8.32 18.28
N THR A 60 12.26 -9.21 18.76
CA THR A 60 11.26 -8.91 19.80
C THR A 60 11.85 -8.34 21.10
N PRO A 61 13.02 -8.80 21.60
CA PRO A 61 13.62 -8.23 22.80
C PRO A 61 14.24 -6.84 22.58
N ASP A 62 14.48 -6.44 21.34
CA ASP A 62 15.24 -5.24 21.02
C ASP A 62 14.34 -3.99 20.95
N PRO A 63 14.76 -2.83 21.49
CA PRO A 63 13.99 -1.58 21.40
C PRO A 63 13.70 -1.12 19.97
N ASN A 64 14.55 -1.43 18.99
CA ASN A 64 14.35 -1.12 17.57
C ASN A 64 13.20 -1.92 16.93
N SER A 65 12.61 -2.87 17.66
CA SER A 65 11.36 -3.52 17.25
C SER A 65 10.13 -2.62 17.35
N THR A 66 10.28 -1.38 17.83
CA THR A 66 9.19 -0.41 17.91
C THR A 66 9.47 0.80 17.03
N TYR A 67 8.57 1.05 16.07
CA TYR A 67 8.56 2.28 15.27
C TYR A 67 7.73 3.34 15.96
N THR A 68 8.28 4.54 16.15
CA THR A 68 7.59 5.67 16.78
C THR A 68 7.54 6.87 15.86
N TYR A 69 6.40 7.54 15.80
CA TYR A 69 6.25 8.81 15.08
C TYR A 69 5.38 9.78 15.88
N LYS A 70 5.48 11.07 15.58
CA LYS A 70 4.67 12.11 16.21
C LYS A 70 3.52 12.52 15.31
N LYS A 71 2.32 12.62 15.87
CA LYS A 71 1.15 13.21 15.23
C LYS A 71 0.68 14.39 16.09
N GLY A 72 1.11 15.60 15.73
CA GLY A 72 0.93 16.77 16.59
C GLY A 72 1.73 16.63 17.88
N SER A 73 1.06 16.69 19.04
CA SER A 73 1.66 16.46 20.36
C SER A 73 1.69 14.99 20.79
N GLU A 74 0.97 14.11 20.09
CA GLU A 74 0.88 12.70 20.44
C GLU A 74 2.02 11.90 19.83
N THR A 75 2.61 10.99 20.62
CA THR A 75 3.57 10.00 20.13
C THR A 75 2.82 8.69 19.90
N ILE A 76 2.84 8.21 18.66
CA ILE A 76 2.23 6.95 18.26
C ILE A 76 3.36 5.93 18.07
N SER A 77 3.14 4.71 18.59
CA SER A 77 4.12 3.62 18.52
C SER A 77 3.50 2.39 17.87
N VAL A 78 4.27 1.70 17.03
CA VAL A 78 3.88 0.48 16.33
C VAL A 78 4.96 -0.57 16.54
N ARG A 79 4.55 -1.77 16.96
CA ARG A 79 5.45 -2.91 17.14
C ARG A 79 5.74 -3.58 15.79
N LEU A 80 6.94 -3.40 15.26
CA LEU A 80 7.39 -3.93 13.96
C LEU A 80 7.48 -5.45 13.96
N ASN A 81 7.88 -6.07 15.06
CA ASN A 81 7.87 -7.53 15.19
C ASN A 81 6.44 -8.09 15.03
N ALA A 82 5.44 -7.42 15.59
CA ALA A 82 4.03 -7.80 15.41
C ALA A 82 3.57 -7.60 13.96
N VAL A 83 4.03 -6.55 13.27
CA VAL A 83 3.77 -6.35 11.83
C VAL A 83 4.33 -7.52 11.01
N MET A 84 5.58 -7.93 11.26
CA MET A 84 6.20 -9.05 10.55
C MET A 84 5.48 -10.38 10.81
N SER A 85 5.15 -10.68 12.07
CA SER A 85 4.38 -11.88 12.41
C SER A 85 3.01 -11.88 11.73
N ALA A 86 2.32 -10.75 11.69
CA ALA A 86 1.04 -10.63 11.00
C ALA A 86 1.18 -10.83 9.49
N MET A 87 2.20 -10.25 8.86
CA MET A 87 2.47 -10.49 7.44
C MET A 87 2.75 -11.96 7.15
N LEU A 88 3.55 -12.65 7.98
CA LEU A 88 3.84 -14.06 7.80
C LEU A 88 2.62 -14.97 8.00
N ALA A 89 1.72 -14.61 8.92
CA ALA A 89 0.49 -15.35 9.17
C ALA A 89 -0.55 -15.18 8.05
N CYS A 90 -0.72 -13.97 7.52
CA CYS A 90 -1.78 -13.66 6.57
C CYS A 90 -1.36 -13.84 5.09
N VAL A 91 -0.07 -13.86 4.77
CA VAL A 91 0.40 -13.89 3.37
C VAL A 91 -0.05 -15.11 2.58
N GLU A 92 -0.31 -16.25 3.23
CA GLU A 92 -0.81 -17.45 2.53
C GLU A 92 -2.21 -17.23 1.94
N GLU A 93 -3.04 -16.41 2.57
CA GLU A 93 -4.36 -16.04 2.06
C GLU A 93 -4.27 -15.11 0.84
N CYS A 94 -3.21 -14.29 0.76
CA CYS A 94 -3.04 -13.31 -0.31
C CYS A 94 -2.22 -13.85 -1.49
N GLY A 95 -1.05 -14.42 -1.25
CA GLY A 95 -0.09 -14.86 -2.27
C GLY A 95 0.23 -16.35 -2.21
N GLY A 96 -0.52 -17.13 -1.43
CA GLY A 96 -0.31 -18.57 -1.29
C GLY A 96 1.07 -18.93 -0.73
N LYS A 97 1.52 -20.14 -1.05
CA LYS A 97 2.82 -20.67 -0.64
C LYS A 97 4.00 -19.83 -1.15
N SER A 98 3.88 -19.26 -2.35
CA SER A 98 4.91 -18.41 -2.93
C SER A 98 5.04 -17.10 -2.18
N GLY A 99 3.93 -16.41 -1.88
CA GLY A 99 3.95 -15.21 -1.02
C GLY A 99 4.54 -15.51 0.36
N LYS A 100 4.13 -16.63 0.98
CA LYS A 100 4.68 -17.09 2.26
C LYS A 100 6.20 -17.31 2.22
N ARG A 101 6.69 -17.93 1.14
CA ARG A 101 8.12 -18.09 0.91
C ARG A 101 8.85 -16.75 0.81
N TYR A 102 8.30 -15.78 0.08
CA TYR A 102 8.88 -14.44 -0.03
C TYR A 102 9.00 -13.76 1.34
N VAL A 103 7.92 -13.73 2.13
CA VAL A 103 7.93 -13.08 3.45
C VAL A 103 8.93 -13.74 4.39
N ALA A 104 8.94 -15.08 4.46
CA ALA A 104 9.93 -15.81 5.26
C ALA A 104 11.36 -15.53 4.78
N SER A 105 11.58 -15.54 3.45
CA SER A 105 12.90 -15.26 2.85
C SER A 105 13.37 -13.84 3.13
N ALA A 106 12.46 -12.86 3.12
CA ALA A 106 12.78 -11.47 3.45
C ALA A 106 13.27 -11.29 4.89
N ILE A 107 12.61 -11.97 5.84
CA ILE A 107 13.01 -11.98 7.25
C ILE A 107 14.37 -12.68 7.41
N LEU A 108 14.57 -13.85 6.79
CA LEU A 108 15.84 -14.58 6.85
C LEU A 108 16.99 -13.82 6.21
N ALA A 109 16.74 -13.11 5.10
CA ALA A 109 17.75 -12.31 4.42
C ALA A 109 18.36 -11.23 5.32
N CYS A 110 17.60 -10.73 6.30
CA CYS A 110 18.11 -9.79 7.30
C CYS A 110 19.21 -10.40 8.17
N SER A 111 19.22 -11.73 8.35
CA SER A 111 20.26 -12.46 9.08
C SER A 111 21.45 -12.88 8.19
N GLY A 112 21.30 -12.78 6.85
CA GLY A 112 22.32 -13.23 5.89
C GLY A 112 23.44 -12.21 5.63
N LYS A 113 23.36 -11.01 6.20
CA LYS A 113 24.23 -9.86 5.88
C LYS A 113 25.62 -9.93 6.56
N GLY A 114 26.25 -11.10 6.61
CA GLY A 114 27.62 -11.33 7.08
C GLY A 114 27.94 -10.86 8.52
N ASP A 115 29.18 -11.06 8.96
CA ASP A 115 29.65 -10.76 10.34
C ASP A 115 29.57 -9.27 10.75
N ASN A 116 29.25 -8.37 9.81
CA ASN A 116 29.18 -6.91 10.04
C ASN A 116 27.77 -6.32 9.96
N GLY A 117 26.75 -7.09 9.56
CA GLY A 117 25.39 -6.59 9.43
C GLY A 117 24.60 -6.73 10.74
N ASP A 118 24.11 -5.62 11.28
CA ASP A 118 23.18 -5.68 12.41
C ASP A 118 21.82 -6.24 11.93
N VAL A 119 21.54 -7.48 12.33
CA VAL A 119 20.29 -8.19 12.02
C VAL A 119 19.08 -7.41 12.52
N VAL A 120 19.18 -6.77 13.69
CA VAL A 120 18.11 -5.98 14.27
C VAL A 120 17.84 -4.74 13.42
N GLU A 121 18.89 -4.05 12.98
CA GLU A 121 18.76 -2.88 12.10
C GLU A 121 18.09 -3.26 10.77
N ALA A 122 18.52 -4.37 10.16
CA ALA A 122 17.93 -4.87 8.93
C ALA A 122 16.45 -5.25 9.09
N LEU A 123 16.09 -5.89 10.22
CA LEU A 123 14.69 -6.20 10.54
C LEU A 123 13.89 -4.92 10.81
N ALA A 124 14.43 -3.94 11.54
CA ALA A 124 13.77 -2.66 11.76
C ALA A 124 13.49 -1.93 10.43
N ALA A 125 14.45 -1.94 9.52
CA ALA A 125 14.29 -1.37 8.18
C ALA A 125 13.23 -2.12 7.35
N LEU A 126 13.25 -3.46 7.35
CA LEU A 126 12.25 -4.27 6.64
C LEU A 126 10.84 -4.02 7.19
N GLY A 127 10.68 -4.08 8.53
CA GLY A 127 9.39 -3.86 9.19
C GLY A 127 8.86 -2.45 8.98
N THR A 128 9.73 -1.44 9.05
CA THR A 128 9.37 -0.04 8.76
C THR A 128 8.94 0.12 7.31
N THR A 129 9.65 -0.51 6.37
CA THR A 129 9.32 -0.47 4.94
C THR A 129 7.96 -1.09 4.69
N TRP A 130 7.68 -2.28 5.21
CA TRP A 130 6.35 -2.90 5.11
C TRP A 130 5.25 -2.06 5.76
N LEU A 131 5.49 -1.51 6.95
CA LEU A 131 4.52 -0.65 7.62
C LEU A 131 4.18 0.59 6.79
N THR A 132 5.20 1.28 6.27
CA THR A 132 5.04 2.58 5.62
C THR A 132 4.65 2.48 4.14
N HIS A 133 5.13 1.47 3.43
CA HIS A 133 4.94 1.32 1.99
C HIS A 133 3.86 0.28 1.62
N LEU A 134 3.50 -0.63 2.51
CA LEU A 134 2.36 -1.52 2.29
C LEU A 134 1.17 -1.06 3.14
N LEU A 135 1.26 -1.14 4.47
CA LEU A 135 0.10 -1.00 5.35
C LEU A 135 -0.44 0.44 5.44
N PHE A 136 0.42 1.45 5.46
CA PHE A 136 -0.01 2.85 5.54
C PHE A 136 -0.62 3.36 4.24
N VAL A 137 -0.25 2.82 3.08
CA VAL A 137 -0.90 3.19 1.80
C VAL A 137 -2.39 2.81 1.85
N PHE A 138 -2.72 1.66 2.43
CA PHE A 138 -4.12 1.26 2.63
C PHE A 138 -4.86 2.10 3.68
N LYS A 139 -4.15 2.71 4.64
CA LYS A 139 -4.76 3.50 5.73
C LYS A 139 -4.90 4.99 5.41
N LEU A 140 -3.91 5.59 4.76
CA LEU A 140 -3.86 7.04 4.49
C LEU A 140 -4.74 7.46 3.31
N SER A 141 -5.03 6.53 2.40
CA SER A 141 -5.95 6.72 1.27
C SER A 141 -7.39 7.08 1.70
N ARG A 142 -7.70 6.93 3.00
CA ARG A 142 -9.01 7.27 3.59
C ARG A 142 -9.20 8.78 3.85
N SER A 143 -8.12 9.57 3.89
CA SER A 143 -8.18 10.98 4.33
C SER A 143 -7.94 12.02 3.23
N HIS A 144 -7.67 11.64 1.99
CA HIS A 144 -7.54 12.62 0.90
C HIS A 144 -8.92 13.11 0.43
N LYS A 145 -9.69 13.74 1.34
CA LYS A 145 -10.32 14.99 0.95
C LYS A 145 -9.15 15.85 0.51
N THR A 146 -9.04 16.11 -0.78
CA THR A 146 -8.28 17.23 -1.31
C THR A 146 -8.70 18.47 -0.52
N GLN A 147 -7.98 18.78 0.56
CA GLN A 147 -8.05 20.09 1.19
C GLN A 147 -7.42 21.03 0.18
N SER A 148 -8.25 21.63 -0.67
CA SER A 148 -7.92 22.93 -1.21
C SER A 148 -7.67 23.86 -0.03
N ASN A 149 -6.60 24.65 -0.11
CA ASN A 149 -6.17 25.64 0.89
C ASN A 149 -7.14 26.83 1.02
N GLU A 150 -8.46 26.59 1.05
CA GLU A 150 -9.47 27.64 1.22
C GLU A 150 -10.24 27.40 2.52
N GLU A 151 -10.45 28.49 3.26
CA GLU A 151 -10.98 28.51 4.62
C GLU A 151 -12.28 27.69 4.78
N PRO A 152 -12.52 27.05 5.94
CA PRO A 152 -13.68 26.21 6.15
C PRO A 152 -14.96 27.08 6.23
N ASP A 153 -15.86 26.88 5.26
CA ASP A 153 -17.23 27.38 5.35
C ASP A 153 -18.03 26.50 6.32
N GLU A 154 -18.65 27.13 7.33
CA GLU A 154 -19.43 26.50 8.40
C GLU A 154 -20.80 25.94 7.91
N SER A 155 -21.01 25.82 6.60
CA SER A 155 -22.28 25.39 6.01
C SER A 155 -22.16 24.35 4.88
N ALA A 156 -21.51 23.21 5.13
CA ALA A 156 -21.40 22.14 4.12
C ALA A 156 -21.92 20.77 4.60
N THR A 157 -23.21 20.54 4.37
CA THR A 157 -23.83 19.22 4.18
C THR A 157 -23.04 18.40 3.16
N PRO A 158 -22.88 17.06 3.30
CA PRO A 158 -22.02 16.26 2.42
C PRO A 158 -22.57 16.21 0.99
N THR A 159 -22.17 17.16 0.16
CA THR A 159 -22.46 17.15 -1.28
C THR A 159 -21.26 16.58 -2.01
N ARG A 160 -21.47 15.37 -2.53
CA ARG A 160 -20.82 14.72 -3.68
C ARG A 160 -19.89 15.67 -4.47
N ALA A 161 -18.61 15.73 -4.08
CA ALA A 161 -17.65 16.63 -4.71
C ALA A 161 -17.33 16.19 -6.15
N SER A 162 -17.65 17.07 -7.09
CA SER A 162 -17.57 16.91 -8.54
C SER A 162 -16.34 17.63 -9.13
N TYR A 163 -15.15 17.35 -8.61
CA TYR A 163 -13.90 17.85 -9.20
C TYR A 163 -12.90 16.72 -9.38
N PHE A 164 -13.10 15.94 -10.46
CA PHE A 164 -12.09 15.10 -11.06
C PHE A 164 -11.76 15.70 -12.42
N GLY A 165 -10.64 16.44 -12.50
CA GLY A 165 -10.00 16.70 -13.78
C GLY A 165 -9.60 15.37 -14.43
N GLU A 166 -10.00 15.20 -15.69
CA GLU A 166 -9.57 14.15 -16.62
C GLU A 166 -9.58 12.70 -16.07
N GLY A 167 -10.79 12.19 -15.81
CA GLY A 167 -11.03 10.76 -15.60
C GLY A 167 -12.50 10.34 -15.49
N VAL A 168 -13.44 11.25 -15.75
CA VAL A 168 -14.88 11.05 -15.45
C VAL A 168 -15.56 10.08 -16.43
N ALA A 169 -14.94 9.77 -17.58
CA ALA A 169 -15.55 8.92 -18.60
C ALA A 169 -15.63 7.42 -18.24
N HIS A 170 -14.84 6.92 -17.27
CA HIS A 170 -14.78 5.48 -16.95
C HIS A 170 -15.35 5.07 -15.59
N ARG A 171 -15.80 6.00 -14.75
CA ARG A 171 -16.37 5.62 -13.44
C ARG A 171 -17.67 4.83 -13.59
N ASN A 172 -18.43 5.13 -14.64
CA ASN A 172 -19.66 4.41 -14.96
C ASN A 172 -19.42 3.02 -15.56
N SER A 173 -18.28 2.75 -16.19
CA SER A 173 -17.99 1.39 -16.68
C SER A 173 -17.63 0.48 -15.52
N PHE A 174 -16.71 0.88 -14.64
CA PHE A 174 -16.30 0.05 -13.50
C PHE A 174 -17.49 -0.44 -12.65
N GLN A 175 -18.36 0.46 -12.20
CA GLN A 175 -19.50 0.05 -11.37
C GLN A 175 -20.45 -0.89 -12.13
N LYS A 176 -20.68 -0.65 -13.42
CA LYS A 176 -21.52 -1.53 -14.24
C LYS A 176 -20.88 -2.90 -14.44
N ASP A 177 -19.59 -2.95 -14.70
CA ASP A 177 -18.86 -4.20 -14.95
C ASP A 177 -18.83 -5.06 -13.67
N VAL A 178 -18.59 -4.46 -12.50
CA VAL A 178 -18.67 -5.13 -11.19
C VAL A 178 -20.09 -5.60 -10.90
N MET A 179 -21.10 -4.76 -11.17
CA MET A 179 -22.51 -5.10 -10.98
C MET A 179 -22.95 -6.27 -11.86
N VAL A 180 -22.53 -6.32 -13.13
CA VAL A 180 -22.82 -7.45 -14.03
C VAL A 180 -22.13 -8.73 -13.54
N ARG A 181 -20.86 -8.66 -13.15
CA ARG A 181 -20.10 -9.80 -12.61
C ARG A 181 -20.76 -10.38 -11.35
N ASP A 182 -21.21 -9.53 -10.45
CA ASP A 182 -21.81 -9.91 -9.17
C ASP A 182 -23.32 -10.21 -9.29
N GLY A 183 -23.86 -10.26 -10.51
CA GLY A 183 -25.27 -10.56 -10.74
C GLY A 183 -26.22 -9.53 -10.13
N CYS A 184 -25.82 -8.27 -10.08
CA CYS A 184 -26.54 -7.15 -9.45
C CYS A 184 -26.90 -7.39 -7.97
N ALA A 185 -26.09 -8.16 -7.23
CA ALA A 185 -26.29 -8.45 -5.82
C ALA A 185 -25.10 -8.02 -4.96
N CYS A 186 -25.36 -7.69 -3.70
CA CYS A 186 -24.34 -7.39 -2.71
C CYS A 186 -23.60 -8.68 -2.34
N VAL A 187 -22.26 -8.67 -2.43
CA VAL A 187 -21.44 -9.87 -2.17
C VAL A 187 -21.54 -10.37 -0.73
N LEU A 188 -21.89 -9.51 0.22
CA LEU A 188 -21.95 -9.86 1.65
C LEU A 188 -23.32 -10.35 2.11
N THR A 189 -24.40 -9.81 1.52
CA THR A 189 -25.78 -10.01 2.02
C THR A 189 -26.70 -10.68 1.02
N GLY A 190 -26.34 -10.68 -0.27
CA GLY A 190 -27.18 -11.16 -1.36
C GLY A 190 -28.31 -10.21 -1.77
N PHE A 191 -28.46 -9.04 -1.12
CA PHE A 191 -29.49 -8.07 -1.52
C PHE A 191 -29.24 -7.54 -2.94
N GLN A 192 -30.33 -7.37 -3.69
CA GLN A 192 -30.30 -7.01 -5.10
C GLN A 192 -30.36 -5.49 -5.27
N ASP A 193 -29.64 -4.98 -6.28
CA ASP A 193 -29.84 -3.61 -6.78
C ASP A 193 -31.15 -3.54 -7.58
N PRO A 194 -31.88 -2.41 -7.59
CA PRO A 194 -33.07 -2.21 -8.43
C PRO A 194 -32.85 -2.45 -9.92
N SER A 195 -31.60 -2.43 -10.39
CA SER A 195 -31.22 -2.75 -11.76
C SER A 195 -31.21 -4.26 -12.08
N HIS A 196 -31.47 -5.13 -11.10
CA HIS A 196 -31.46 -6.59 -11.29
C HIS A 196 -32.56 -7.03 -12.28
N PRO A 197 -32.25 -7.83 -13.31
CA PRO A 197 -33.19 -8.15 -14.40
C PRO A 197 -34.37 -9.04 -13.96
N ALA A 198 -34.25 -9.72 -12.82
CA ALA A 198 -35.29 -10.53 -12.20
C ALA A 198 -35.39 -10.19 -10.71
N LEU A 199 -35.76 -8.94 -10.42
CA LEU A 199 -35.86 -8.41 -9.05
C LEU A 199 -36.87 -9.22 -8.23
N ASP A 200 -36.49 -9.63 -7.02
CA ASP A 200 -37.42 -10.22 -6.06
C ASP A 200 -38.18 -9.11 -5.33
N GLU A 201 -39.48 -8.96 -5.62
CA GLU A 201 -40.35 -7.95 -5.01
C GLU A 201 -40.46 -8.09 -3.48
N ASN A 202 -40.03 -9.21 -2.89
CA ASN A 202 -40.05 -9.43 -1.45
C ASN A 202 -38.76 -9.00 -0.74
N VAL A 203 -37.70 -8.65 -1.48
CA VAL A 203 -36.42 -8.20 -0.93
C VAL A 203 -36.41 -6.68 -0.88
N PRO A 204 -35.95 -6.05 0.22
CA PRO A 204 -35.89 -4.59 0.26
C PRO A 204 -34.91 -4.06 -0.79
N ASP A 205 -35.31 -2.99 -1.48
CA ASP A 205 -34.47 -2.32 -2.48
C ASP A 205 -33.31 -1.58 -1.81
N PHE A 206 -32.07 -1.94 -2.17
CA PHE A 206 -30.88 -1.23 -1.75
C PHE A 206 -30.09 -0.74 -2.95
N HIS A 207 -29.66 0.52 -2.92
CA HIS A 207 -28.72 0.98 -3.92
C HIS A 207 -27.34 0.38 -3.64
N LEU A 208 -26.84 -0.40 -4.59
CA LEU A 208 -25.52 -1.00 -4.49
C LEU A 208 -24.47 -0.10 -5.13
N GLU A 209 -23.34 0.02 -4.44
CA GLU A 209 -22.19 0.78 -4.91
C GLU A 209 -20.98 -0.13 -5.05
N ALA A 210 -20.30 -0.02 -6.19
CA ALA A 210 -19.03 -0.71 -6.39
C ALA A 210 -17.94 -0.02 -5.56
N THR A 211 -17.20 -0.81 -4.79
CA THR A 211 -15.96 -0.37 -4.11
C THR A 211 -14.77 -1.14 -4.63
N HIS A 212 -13.59 -0.54 -4.59
CA HIS A 212 -12.35 -1.21 -4.97
C HIS A 212 -11.79 -1.96 -3.75
N MET A 213 -11.31 -3.19 -3.95
CA MET A 213 -10.62 -3.98 -2.93
C MET A 213 -9.22 -3.40 -2.67
N LEU A 214 -8.48 -3.14 -3.74
CA LEU A 214 -7.23 -2.39 -3.72
C LEU A 214 -7.50 -0.95 -4.16
N TYR A 215 -7.16 0.03 -3.31
CA TYR A 215 -7.41 1.43 -3.60
C TYR A 215 -6.58 1.93 -4.80
N ARG A 216 -7.20 2.70 -5.70
CA ARG A 216 -6.50 3.40 -6.80
C ARG A 216 -5.35 4.28 -6.33
N ALA A 217 -5.43 4.78 -5.10
CA ALA A 217 -4.39 5.60 -4.49
C ALA A 217 -3.04 4.86 -4.39
N ILE A 218 -3.03 3.52 -4.38
CA ILE A 218 -1.80 2.71 -4.45
C ILE A 218 -1.04 2.95 -5.76
N ALA A 219 -1.70 3.44 -6.80
CA ALA A 219 -1.07 3.74 -8.08
C ALA A 219 -1.10 5.24 -8.44
N LYS A 220 -1.57 6.11 -7.53
CA LYS A 220 -1.51 7.57 -7.71
C LYS A 220 -0.24 8.09 -7.08
N PHE A 221 0.66 8.57 -7.94
CA PHE A 221 1.90 9.19 -7.53
C PHE A 221 1.98 10.59 -8.12
N ASP A 222 2.69 11.48 -7.42
CA ASP A 222 2.76 12.90 -7.75
C ASP A 222 3.69 13.13 -8.95
N ASP A 223 3.14 13.32 -10.15
CA ASP A 223 3.94 13.50 -11.38
C ASP A 223 4.85 14.76 -11.36
N ASP A 224 4.82 15.58 -10.30
CA ASP A 224 5.71 16.72 -10.13
C ASP A 224 7.17 16.28 -9.82
N PRO A 225 8.12 16.49 -10.75
CA PRO A 225 9.52 16.17 -10.52
C PRO A 225 10.20 17.04 -9.44
N ALA A 226 9.54 18.11 -8.98
CA ALA A 226 10.02 18.98 -7.89
C ALA A 226 9.50 18.56 -6.49
N SER A 227 8.65 17.54 -6.40
CA SER A 227 8.09 17.07 -5.14
C SER A 227 9.15 16.36 -4.29
N ASP A 228 9.40 16.83 -3.07
CA ASP A 228 10.32 16.22 -2.09
C ASP A 228 9.80 14.85 -1.54
N SER A 229 8.72 14.31 -2.10
CA SER A 229 8.11 13.05 -1.68
C SER A 229 8.96 11.84 -2.10
N VAL A 230 9.89 11.47 -1.22
CA VAL A 230 10.62 10.18 -1.16
C VAL A 230 11.48 9.83 -2.40
N GLY A 231 12.64 10.47 -2.45
CA GLY A 231 13.91 9.82 -2.78
C GLY A 231 14.21 9.58 -4.27
N CYS A 232 14.96 10.50 -4.86
CA CYS A 232 15.54 10.32 -6.19
C CYS A 232 16.74 9.34 -6.17
N LEU A 233 16.73 8.31 -7.03
CA LEU A 233 17.93 7.64 -7.56
C LEU A 233 18.11 8.10 -9.02
N SER A 234 19.35 8.33 -9.41
CA SER A 234 19.71 8.54 -10.80
C SER A 234 20.26 7.23 -11.37
N VAL A 235 19.54 6.60 -12.31
CA VAL A 235 20.12 5.52 -13.13
C VAL A 235 20.45 6.11 -14.50
N GLN A 236 21.74 6.15 -14.83
CA GLN A 236 22.19 6.55 -16.15
C GLN A 236 22.07 5.36 -17.11
N ILE A 237 21.07 5.38 -17.99
CA ILE A 237 21.04 4.47 -19.14
C ILE A 237 21.66 5.20 -20.33
N LEU A 238 22.87 4.80 -20.69
CA LEU A 238 23.58 5.27 -21.88
C LEU A 238 22.97 4.62 -23.12
N ASN A 239 22.21 5.37 -23.91
CA ASN A 239 21.89 5.00 -25.29
C ASN A 239 22.68 5.86 -26.28
N LEU A 240 23.11 5.21 -27.37
CA LEU A 240 24.13 5.64 -28.34
C LEU A 240 23.76 6.84 -29.24
N THR A 241 22.57 7.44 -29.10
CA THR A 241 22.04 8.39 -30.12
C THR A 241 21.65 9.77 -29.61
N GLY A 242 21.95 10.13 -28.36
CA GLY A 242 21.77 11.51 -27.88
C GLY A 242 20.60 11.67 -26.92
N ARG A 243 20.84 12.51 -25.92
CA ARG A 243 20.15 12.62 -24.64
C ARG A 243 18.65 12.91 -24.77
N THR A 244 17.83 11.94 -24.39
CA THR A 244 16.53 12.20 -23.78
C THR A 244 16.56 11.61 -22.38
N LEU A 245 16.65 12.47 -21.37
CA LEU A 245 16.52 12.11 -19.95
C LEU A 245 15.03 11.93 -19.66
N LEU A 246 14.53 10.69 -19.64
CA LEU A 246 13.21 10.42 -19.09
C LEU A 246 13.38 10.19 -17.59
N TYR A 247 12.96 11.18 -16.81
CA TYR A 247 13.25 11.33 -15.39
C TYR A 247 11.93 11.31 -14.63
N ILE A 248 11.52 10.16 -14.11
CA ILE A 248 10.47 10.10 -13.08
C ILE A 248 10.83 8.93 -12.16
N GLN A 249 11.17 9.22 -10.90
CA GLN A 249 11.33 8.19 -9.88
C GLN A 249 10.40 8.44 -8.72
N PHE A 250 9.56 7.45 -8.48
CA PHE A 250 8.84 7.26 -7.23
C PHE A 250 9.42 6.03 -6.53
N LYS A 251 10.56 6.14 -5.83
CA LYS A 251 11.12 4.99 -5.09
C LYS A 251 10.07 4.36 -4.18
N SER A 252 9.30 5.19 -3.48
CA SER A 252 8.20 4.73 -2.64
C SER A 252 7.15 3.93 -3.41
N ALA A 253 6.75 4.39 -4.61
CA ALA A 253 5.83 3.65 -5.48
C ALA A 253 6.40 2.31 -5.93
N ALA A 254 7.64 2.32 -6.40
CA ALA A 254 8.30 1.14 -6.92
C ALA A 254 8.47 0.10 -5.80
N THR A 255 8.88 0.54 -4.60
CA THR A 255 8.95 -0.31 -3.42
C THR A 255 7.58 -0.83 -3.00
N THR A 256 6.54 0.01 -2.98
CA THR A 256 5.15 -0.39 -2.69
C THR A 256 4.67 -1.45 -3.67
N PHE A 257 4.84 -1.18 -4.97
CA PHE A 257 4.48 -2.07 -6.06
C PHE A 257 5.20 -3.42 -5.93
N GLU A 258 6.51 -3.41 -5.72
CA GLU A 258 7.29 -4.62 -5.58
C GLU A 258 6.88 -5.45 -4.37
N ILE A 259 6.68 -4.83 -3.21
CA ILE A 259 6.20 -5.52 -2.01
C ILE A 259 4.82 -6.13 -2.31
N LEU A 260 3.93 -5.37 -2.93
CA LEU A 260 2.59 -5.83 -3.28
C LEU A 260 2.66 -7.05 -4.21
N VAL A 261 3.42 -6.97 -5.31
CA VAL A 261 3.57 -8.07 -6.28
C VAL A 261 4.15 -9.33 -5.62
N ASN A 262 5.18 -9.19 -4.80
CA ASN A 262 5.80 -10.36 -4.15
C ASN A 262 4.93 -10.94 -3.04
N PHE A 263 4.22 -10.10 -2.29
CA PHE A 263 3.33 -10.50 -1.20
C PHE A 263 2.05 -11.16 -1.72
N THR A 264 1.41 -10.57 -2.72
CA THR A 264 0.11 -11.02 -3.27
C THR A 264 0.23 -11.96 -4.46
N ARG A 265 1.40 -12.02 -5.12
CA ARG A 265 1.61 -12.75 -6.38
C ARG A 265 0.64 -12.36 -7.49
N ILE A 266 0.14 -11.12 -7.46
CA ILE A 266 -0.61 -10.54 -8.58
C ILE A 266 0.30 -10.61 -9.82
N PRO A 267 -0.16 -11.16 -10.95
CA PRO A 267 0.66 -11.42 -12.13
C PRO A 267 0.89 -10.14 -12.96
N VAL A 268 1.37 -9.07 -12.33
CA VAL A 268 1.68 -7.79 -12.97
C VAL A 268 3.18 -7.54 -12.94
N GLN A 269 3.73 -7.09 -14.06
CA GLN A 269 5.15 -6.83 -14.25
C GLN A 269 5.46 -5.32 -14.19
N THR A 270 4.46 -4.49 -14.47
CA THR A 270 4.60 -3.03 -14.55
C THR A 270 3.58 -2.30 -13.68
N LEU A 271 3.87 -1.05 -13.32
CA LEU A 271 2.94 -0.21 -12.57
C LEU A 271 1.71 0.13 -13.42
N GLU A 272 1.89 0.25 -14.74
CA GLU A 272 0.82 0.47 -15.71
C GLU A 272 -0.15 -0.72 -15.76
N GLU A 273 0.37 -1.95 -15.71
CA GLU A 273 -0.44 -3.16 -15.57
C GLU A 273 -1.17 -3.20 -14.24
N LEU A 274 -0.55 -2.77 -13.14
CA LEU A 274 -1.28 -2.65 -11.87
C LEU A 274 -2.40 -1.61 -11.97
N LYS A 275 -2.15 -0.45 -12.58
CA LYS A 275 -3.17 0.58 -12.80
C LYS A 275 -4.37 0.02 -13.57
N SER A 276 -4.14 -0.78 -14.62
CA SER A 276 -5.23 -1.41 -15.36
C SER A 276 -5.98 -2.44 -14.53
N HIS A 277 -5.29 -3.23 -13.71
CA HIS A 277 -5.92 -4.19 -12.79
C HIS A 277 -6.71 -3.51 -11.67
N LEU A 278 -6.26 -2.35 -11.17
CA LEU A 278 -6.97 -1.62 -10.14
C LEU A 278 -8.34 -1.14 -10.64
N ASP A 279 -8.45 -0.78 -11.92
CA ASP A 279 -9.68 -0.32 -12.54
C ASP A 279 -10.50 -1.46 -13.18
N ASP A 280 -10.00 -2.69 -13.14
CA ASP A 280 -10.70 -3.88 -13.63
C ASP A 280 -11.78 -4.34 -12.65
N ALA A 281 -12.89 -4.86 -13.17
CA ALA A 281 -14.00 -5.33 -12.35
C ALA A 281 -13.56 -6.42 -11.36
N SER A 282 -12.53 -7.21 -11.64
CA SER A 282 -11.96 -8.20 -10.69
C SER A 282 -11.46 -7.58 -9.39
N ASN A 283 -11.06 -6.29 -9.39
CA ASN A 283 -10.68 -5.55 -8.20
C ASN A 283 -11.88 -4.85 -7.52
N GLY A 284 -13.09 -4.98 -8.04
CA GLY A 284 -14.31 -4.43 -7.44
C GLY A 284 -15.08 -5.43 -6.60
N MET A 285 -15.94 -4.91 -5.73
CA MET A 285 -17.03 -5.65 -5.09
C MET A 285 -18.27 -4.78 -4.96
N MET A 286 -19.46 -5.37 -5.12
CA MET A 286 -20.74 -4.68 -4.86
C MET A 286 -21.07 -4.69 -3.36
N LEU A 287 -21.18 -3.51 -2.76
CA LEU A 287 -21.60 -3.32 -1.37
C LEU A 287 -22.85 -2.45 -1.28
N GLN A 288 -23.60 -2.62 -0.20
CA GLN A 288 -24.62 -1.63 0.20
C GLN A 288 -23.93 -0.31 0.57
N GLY A 289 -24.63 0.81 0.43
CA GLY A 289 -24.07 2.14 0.71
C GLY A 289 -23.51 2.28 2.13
N ASP A 290 -24.21 1.76 3.14
CA ASP A 290 -23.79 1.76 4.54
C ASP A 290 -22.58 0.85 4.81
N ALA A 291 -22.56 -0.35 4.21
CA ALA A 291 -21.43 -1.26 4.28
C ALA A 291 -20.19 -0.66 3.57
N ARG A 292 -20.41 0.02 2.44
CA ARG A 292 -19.37 0.76 1.73
C ARG A 292 -18.84 1.91 2.58
N ASP A 293 -19.70 2.65 3.27
CA ASP A 293 -19.27 3.72 4.16
C ASP A 293 -18.37 3.16 5.26
N GLY A 294 -18.73 2.02 5.88
CA GLY A 294 -17.85 1.35 6.83
C GLY A 294 -16.52 0.84 6.23
N PHE A 295 -16.52 0.45 4.94
CA PHE A 295 -15.33 -0.02 4.24
C PHE A 295 -14.43 1.12 3.74
N GLY A 296 -15.04 2.26 3.38
CA GLY A 296 -14.42 3.40 2.71
C GLY A 296 -14.14 4.61 3.58
N SER A 297 -14.72 4.69 4.80
CA SER A 297 -14.44 5.73 5.81
C SER A 297 -13.09 5.54 6.50
#